data_AF-A0A538ECD7-F1
#
_entry.id   AF-A0A538ECD7-F1
#
_cell.length_a   1.000
_cell.length_b   1.000
_cell.length_c   1.000
_cell.angle_alpha   90.00
_cell.angle_beta   90.00
_cell.angle_gamma   90.00
#
_symmetry.space_group_name_H-M   'P 1'
#
loop_
_entity.id
_entity.type
_entity.pdbx_description
1 polymer ?
#
loop_
_entity_poly.entity_id
_entity_poly.type
_entity_poly.pdbx_seq_one_letter_code
_entity_poly.pdbx_strand_id
1 'polypeptide(L)'
;YTLYQRRLKEAHALDFDDLIMTVVHMLQAFPAVAEKYRRRFPHVLVDEYQDTNQAQYQLVKELVGDTGELCVVGDADQSIYAFRGATIRNILEFERDFPNATTVLLEQNYRS
;
A
#
# COMPACT_ATOMS: atom_id res chain seq x y z
N TYR A 1 23.04 -7.36 5.49
CA TYR A 1 21.71 -7.64 4.92
C TYR A 1 21.72 -8.85 3.96
N THR A 2 22.60 -8.90 2.95
CA THR A 2 22.64 -9.97 1.93
C THR A 2 22.76 -11.40 2.48
N LEU A 3 23.60 -11.62 3.51
CA LEU A 3 23.75 -12.96 4.12
C LEU A 3 22.49 -13.41 4.88
N TYR A 4 21.76 -12.47 5.49
CA TYR A 4 20.51 -12.75 6.21
C TYR A 4 19.41 -13.18 5.22
N GLN A 5 19.21 -12.39 4.17
CA GLN A 5 18.27 -12.68 3.09
C GLN A 5 18.58 -14.01 2.38
N ARG A 6 19.87 -14.32 2.17
CA ARG A 6 20.29 -15.63 1.64
C ARG A 6 19.86 -16.79 2.54
N ARG A 7 20.05 -16.69 3.86
CA ARG A 7 19.68 -17.73 4.82
C ARG A 7 18.17 -17.92 4.93
N LEU A 8 17.39 -16.83 4.90
CA LEU A 8 15.92 -16.87 4.82
C LEU A 8 15.46 -17.65 3.60
N LYS A 9 16.03 -17.32 2.43
CA LYS A 9 15.71 -17.98 1.17
C LYS A 9 16.08 -19.46 1.16
N GLU A 10 17.27 -19.81 1.68
CA GLU A 10 17.72 -21.21 1.84
C GLU A 10 16.81 -22.00 2.78
N ALA A 11 16.20 -21.34 3.77
CA ALA A 11 15.27 -21.94 4.72
C ALA A 11 13.79 -21.93 4.24
N HIS A 12 13.49 -21.43 3.03
CA HIS A 12 12.12 -21.21 2.55
C HIS A 12 11.25 -20.40 3.53
N ALA A 13 11.86 -19.46 4.25
CA ALA A 13 11.18 -18.60 5.22
C ALA A 13 11.01 -17.18 4.67
N LEU A 14 10.00 -16.47 5.19
CA LEU A 14 9.72 -15.07 4.89
C LEU A 14 9.64 -14.28 6.19
N ASP A 15 10.25 -13.11 6.25
CA ASP A 15 9.96 -12.13 7.30
C ASP A 15 8.73 -11.27 6.94
N PHE A 16 8.33 -10.37 7.85
CA PHE A 16 7.11 -9.56 7.65
C PHE A 16 7.19 -8.61 6.44
N ASP A 17 8.37 -8.08 6.14
CA ASP A 17 8.56 -7.18 5.00
C ASP A 17 8.57 -8.00 3.69
N ASP A 18 9.16 -9.20 3.73
CA ASP A 18 9.18 -10.13 2.62
C ASP A 18 7.76 -10.57 2.21
N LEU A 19 6.81 -10.68 3.14
CA LEU A 19 5.42 -11.05 2.83
C LEU A 19 4.79 -10.08 1.82
N ILE A 20 5.00 -8.78 2.01
CA ILE A 20 4.41 -7.75 1.13
C ILE A 20 5.22 -7.66 -0.16
N MET A 21 6.54 -7.55 -0.07
CA MET A 21 7.39 -7.38 -1.24
C MET A 21 7.37 -8.59 -2.18
N THR A 22 7.28 -9.81 -1.64
CA THR A 22 7.15 -11.03 -2.46
C THR A 22 5.85 -11.03 -3.24
N VAL A 23 4.74 -10.60 -2.63
CA VAL A 23 3.44 -10.49 -3.32
C VAL A 23 3.52 -9.43 -4.41
N VAL A 24 4.09 -8.25 -4.13
CA VAL A 24 4.31 -7.21 -5.14
C VAL A 24 5.08 -7.75 -6.34
N HIS A 25 6.22 -8.41 -6.10
CA HIS A 25 7.01 -9.01 -7.18
C HIS A 25 6.24 -10.07 -7.97
N MET A 26 5.42 -10.88 -7.29
CA MET A 26 4.59 -11.88 -7.95
C MET A 26 3.53 -11.23 -8.85
N LEU A 27 2.85 -10.18 -8.40
CA LEU A 27 1.85 -9.48 -9.19
C LEU A 27 2.48 -8.82 -10.43
N GLN A 28 3.67 -8.25 -10.28
CA GLN A 28 4.43 -7.63 -11.38
C GLN A 28 4.96 -8.66 -12.39
N ALA A 29 5.48 -9.78 -11.90
CA ALA A 29 6.05 -10.82 -12.76
C ALA A 29 4.98 -11.66 -13.49
N PHE A 30 3.78 -11.78 -12.92
CA PHE A 30 2.71 -12.63 -13.45
C PHE A 30 1.40 -11.84 -13.62
N PRO A 31 1.23 -11.12 -14.74
CA PRO A 31 0.06 -10.26 -14.98
C PRO A 31 -1.30 -10.96 -14.86
N ALA A 32 -1.38 -12.25 -15.24
CA ALA A 32 -2.61 -13.03 -15.09
C ALA A 32 -3.04 -13.22 -13.62
N VAL A 33 -2.07 -13.28 -12.69
CA VAL A 33 -2.34 -13.33 -11.25
C VAL A 33 -2.85 -11.97 -10.78
N ALA A 34 -2.21 -10.88 -11.20
CA ALA A 34 -2.68 -9.52 -10.90
C ALA A 34 -4.10 -9.28 -11.41
N GLU A 35 -4.39 -9.66 -12.65
CA GLU A 35 -5.73 -9.54 -13.25
C GLU A 35 -6.79 -10.31 -12.46
N LYS A 36 -6.47 -11.53 -12.00
CA LYS A 36 -7.37 -12.31 -11.15
C LYS A 36 -7.74 -11.55 -9.87
N TYR A 37 -6.80 -10.87 -9.23
CA TYR A 37 -7.05 -10.10 -8.01
C TYR A 37 -7.75 -8.77 -8.30
N ARG A 38 -7.39 -8.05 -9.36
CA ARG A 38 -8.08 -6.83 -9.82
C ARG A 38 -9.57 -7.10 -10.09
N ARG A 39 -9.89 -8.20 -10.77
CA ARG A 39 -11.28 -8.62 -11.00
C ARG A 39 -12.03 -8.98 -9.71
N ARG A 40 -11.31 -9.50 -8.71
CA ARG A 40 -11.89 -9.87 -7.42
C ARG A 40 -12.10 -8.66 -6.51
N PHE A 41 -11.25 -7.65 -6.62
CA PHE A 41 -11.26 -6.44 -5.79
C PHE A 41 -11.43 -5.20 -6.68
N PRO A 42 -12.62 -5.00 -7.28
CA PRO A 42 -12.89 -3.84 -8.13
C PRO A 42 -12.85 -2.51 -7.34
N HIS A 43 -13.13 -2.57 -6.03
CA HIS A 43 -13.05 -1.43 -5.11
C HIS A 43 -12.09 -1.77 -3.97
N VAL A 44 -11.11 -0.92 -3.75
CA VAL A 44 -10.09 -1.05 -2.71
C VAL A 44 -10.23 0.10 -1.72
N LEU A 45 -10.36 -0.23 -0.44
CA LEU A 45 -10.42 0.74 0.65
C LEU A 45 -9.19 0.55 1.52
N VAL A 46 -8.45 1.63 1.79
CA VAL A 46 -7.27 1.62 2.66
C VAL A 46 -7.43 2.64 3.76
N ASP A 47 -7.37 2.18 5.00
CA ASP A 47 -7.40 3.02 6.20
C ASP A 47 -5.98 3.34 6.67
N GLU A 48 -5.83 4.35 7.52
CA GLU A 48 -4.54 4.82 8.07
C GLU A 48 -3.47 5.02 7.00
N TYR A 49 -3.85 5.63 5.87
CA TYR A 49 -3.00 5.70 4.68
C TYR A 49 -1.70 6.51 4.91
N GLN A 50 -1.70 7.42 5.89
CA GLN A 50 -0.52 8.18 6.29
C GLN A 50 0.63 7.30 6.80
N ASP A 51 0.33 6.11 7.33
CA ASP A 51 1.31 5.20 7.92
C ASP A 51 1.81 4.13 6.92
N THR A 52 1.43 4.24 5.65
CA THR A 52 1.85 3.28 4.62
C THR A 52 3.33 3.46 4.26
N ASN A 53 4.01 2.33 4.09
CA ASN A 53 5.38 2.27 3.54
C ASN A 53 5.37 2.05 2.02
N GLN A 54 6.55 2.12 1.39
CA GLN A 54 6.68 1.97 -0.07
C GLN A 54 6.15 0.62 -0.60
N ALA A 55 6.33 -0.47 0.15
CA ALA A 55 5.88 -1.80 -0.25
C ALA A 55 4.36 -1.89 -0.26
N GLN A 56 3.71 -1.37 0.78
CA GLN A 56 2.25 -1.32 0.90
C GLN A 56 1.64 -0.43 -0.19
N TYR A 57 2.25 0.73 -0.43
CA TYR A 57 1.86 1.62 -1.52
C TYR A 57 1.91 0.92 -2.88
N GLN A 58 3.01 0.22 -3.18
CA GLN A 58 3.13 -0.52 -4.44
C GLN A 58 2.10 -1.64 -4.54
N LEU A 59 1.85 -2.38 -3.44
CA LEU A 59 0.82 -3.42 -3.41
C LEU A 59 -0.56 -2.86 -3.76
N VAL A 60 -0.94 -1.71 -3.18
CA VAL A 60 -2.21 -1.04 -3.49
C VAL A 60 -2.25 -0.66 -4.97
N LYS A 61 -1.19 -0.07 -5.52
CA LYS A 61 -1.10 0.26 -6.96
C LYS A 61 -1.27 -0.99 -7.84
N GLU A 62 -0.62 -2.11 -7.51
CA GLU A 62 -0.76 -3.34 -8.28
C GLU A 62 -2.19 -3.92 -8.24
N LEU A 63 -2.85 -3.82 -7.09
CA LEU A 63 -4.22 -4.33 -6.89
C LEU A 63 -5.30 -3.47 -7.56
N VAL A 64 -5.11 -2.15 -7.60
CA VAL A 64 -6.02 -1.22 -8.25
C VAL A 64 -5.83 -1.28 -9.77
N GLY A 65 -4.58 -1.29 -10.23
CA GLY A 65 -4.27 -1.21 -11.66
C GLY A 65 -4.91 0.02 -12.31
N ASP A 66 -5.23 -0.08 -13.61
CA ASP A 66 -5.78 1.04 -14.37
C ASP A 66 -7.31 1.19 -14.26
N THR A 67 -8.00 0.16 -13.75
CA THR A 67 -9.47 0.07 -13.80
C THR A 67 -10.14 -0.03 -12.44
N GLY A 68 -9.38 -0.26 -11.37
CA GLY A 68 -9.91 -0.37 -10.02
C GLY A 68 -10.25 1.00 -9.43
N GLU A 69 -11.19 1.02 -8.49
CA GLU A 69 -11.50 2.20 -7.70
C GLU A 69 -10.77 2.14 -6.37
N LEU A 70 -10.14 3.25 -5.98
CA LEU A 70 -9.38 3.36 -4.73
C LEU A 70 -9.98 4.46 -3.85
N CYS A 71 -10.31 4.10 -2.61
CA CYS A 71 -10.64 5.04 -1.56
C CYS A 71 -9.59 4.90 -0.44
N VAL A 72 -8.94 6.00 -0.09
CA VAL A 72 -7.99 6.03 1.03
C VAL A 72 -8.51 6.97 2.10
N VAL A 73 -8.29 6.60 3.36
CA VAL A 73 -8.62 7.39 4.54
C VAL A 73 -7.34 7.54 5.36
N GLY A 74 -7.12 8.73 5.89
CA GLY A 74 -6.00 8.98 6.79
C GLY A 74 -5.98 10.40 7.31
N ASP A 75 -5.15 10.62 8.32
CA ASP A 75 -4.94 11.91 8.98
C ASP A 75 -3.43 12.21 9.00
N ALA A 76 -3.01 13.25 8.29
CA ALA A 76 -1.60 13.63 8.18
C ALA A 76 -1.01 14.04 9.54
N ASP A 77 -1.81 14.63 10.43
CA ASP A 77 -1.34 15.06 11.76
C ASP A 77 -1.12 13.87 12.71
N GLN A 78 -1.63 12.69 12.36
CA GLN A 78 -1.47 11.44 13.11
C GLN A 78 -0.36 10.51 12.55
N SER A 79 0.42 10.97 11.57
CA SER A 79 1.54 10.20 11.01
C SER A 79 2.70 10.04 12.01
N ILE A 80 2.59 9.08 12.94
CA ILE A 80 3.58 8.81 13.99
C ILE A 80 4.54 7.66 13.66
N TYR A 81 4.30 6.89 12.59
CA TYR A 81 5.11 5.70 12.25
C TYR A 81 6.27 5.95 11.28
N ALA A 82 6.73 7.19 11.13
CA ALA A 82 7.88 7.52 10.27
C ALA A 82 9.14 6.67 10.59
N PHE A 83 9.34 6.28 11.85
CA PHE A 83 10.45 5.41 12.28
C PHE A 83 10.40 3.97 11.72
N ARG A 84 9.25 3.53 11.18
CA ARG A 84 9.08 2.22 10.51
C ARG A 84 9.13 2.32 8.98
N GLY A 85 9.54 3.45 8.44
CA GLY A 85 9.60 3.68 6.99
C GLY A 85 8.25 4.05 6.37
N ALA A 86 7.24 4.38 7.19
CA ALA A 86 6.04 5.05 6.72
C ALA A 86 6.43 6.39 6.08
N THR A 87 5.79 6.71 4.96
CA THR A 87 6.07 7.95 4.24
C THR A 87 4.80 8.78 4.15
N ILE A 88 4.72 9.84 4.96
CA ILE A 88 3.60 10.81 4.96
C ILE A 88 3.36 11.41 3.56
N ARG A 89 4.36 11.40 2.68
CA ARG A 89 4.18 11.82 1.28
C ARG A 89 3.16 10.98 0.53
N ASN A 90 2.92 9.72 0.90
CA ASN A 90 1.92 8.88 0.25
C ASN A 90 0.52 9.50 0.34
N ILE A 91 0.16 10.04 1.50
CA ILE A 91 -1.13 10.73 1.67
C ILE A 91 -1.09 12.17 1.12
N LEU A 92 0.02 12.90 1.33
CA LEU A 92 0.14 14.30 0.88
C LEU A 92 0.24 14.44 -0.65
N GLU A 93 0.83 13.46 -1.33
CA GLU A 93 1.00 13.43 -2.79
C GLU A 93 -0.04 12.53 -3.47
N PHE A 94 -1.08 12.08 -2.77
CA PHE A 94 -2.07 11.16 -3.33
C PHE A 94 -2.73 11.70 -4.61
N GLU A 95 -3.12 12.97 -4.62
CA GLU A 95 -3.71 13.63 -5.79
C GLU A 95 -2.75 13.73 -6.98
N ARG A 96 -1.43 13.71 -6.74
CA ARG A 96 -0.43 13.69 -7.81
C ARG A 96 -0.40 12.33 -8.51
N ASP A 97 -0.54 11.25 -7.74
CA ASP A 97 -0.59 9.88 -8.26
C ASP A 97 -1.95 9.52 -8.85
N PHE A 98 -3.02 10.10 -8.29
CA PHE A 98 -4.41 9.87 -8.68
C PHE A 98 -5.05 11.23 -9.02
N PRO A 99 -4.77 11.83 -10.20
CA PRO A 99 -5.20 13.18 -10.53
C PRO A 99 -6.72 13.37 -10.65
N ASN A 100 -7.46 12.26 -10.76
CA ASN A 100 -8.92 12.26 -10.77
C ASN A 100 -9.53 11.97 -9.39
N ALA A 101 -8.72 11.93 -8.32
CA ALA A 101 -9.20 11.70 -6.98
C ALA A 101 -10.11 12.83 -6.51
N THR A 102 -11.11 12.49 -5.71
CA THR A 102 -11.95 13.46 -5.01
C THR A 102 -11.55 13.47 -3.54
N THR A 103 -11.14 14.63 -3.04
CA THR A 103 -10.75 14.81 -1.65
C THR A 103 -11.93 15.30 -0.82
N VAL A 104 -12.19 14.63 0.30
CA VAL A 104 -13.25 14.97 1.26
C VAL A 104 -12.62 15.14 2.64
N LEU A 105 -12.80 16.31 3.25
CA LEU A 105 -12.31 16.61 4.59
C LEU A 105 -13.44 16.43 5.62
N LEU A 106 -13.16 15.68 6.68
CA LEU A 106 -14.08 15.44 7.80
C LEU A 106 -13.61 16.22 9.03
N GLU A 107 -14.03 17.48 9.13
CA GLU A 107 -13.54 18.40 10.18
C GLU A 107 -14.32 18.34 11.49
N GLN A 108 -15.50 17.70 11.50
CA GLN A 108 -16.34 17.59 12.68
C GLN A 108 -15.95 16.38 13.53
N ASN A 109 -15.51 16.62 14.76
CA ASN A 109 -15.22 15.58 15.74
C ASN A 109 -16.49 15.16 16.49
N TYR A 110 -16.68 13.85 16.70
CA TYR A 110 -17.83 13.27 17.41
C TYR A 110 -17.44 12.39 18.62
N ARG A 111 -16.16 12.33 19.01
CA ARG A 111 -15.62 11.37 19.99
C ARG A 111 -15.08 12.04 21.28
N SER A 112 -14.91 13.36 21.30
CA SER A 112 -14.21 14.12 22.36
C SER A 112 -14.67 13.79 23.79
#